data_AF-A0A966X738-F1
#
_entry.id   AF-A0A966X738-F1
#
_cell.length_a   1.000
_cell.length_b   1.000
_cell.length_c   1.000
_cell.angle_alpha   90.00
_cell.angle_beta   90.00
_cell.angle_gamma   90.00
#
_symmetry.space_group_name_H-M   'P 1'
#
loop_
_entity.id
_entity.type
_entity.pdbx_description
1 polymer ?
#
loop_
_entity_poly.entity_id
_entity_poly.type
_entity_poly.pdbx_seq_one_letter_code
_entity_poly.pdbx_strand_id
1 'polypeptide(L)'
;FDCARCYGDSLRKLGLALKGVHRDRVIVSARLCLHRVLTPLQLDHAGSAEDVIRDVEDQLKLLHIDYLDALLLHDPADMGPVLAKGGALEGALRLKDRGLVRNVGFGMRPHDFHRQALDTGAVDVLLTFSDYNLLRKSAADPGGLLEHAAKLGVGVLNGFSIVRGILTGAPVAEAAARGRWTNADDIAAWWTRATAVSSATSPKWLPKPWVPNGMTGIDSPVFPQSRRGT
;
A
#
# COMPACT_ATOMS: atom_id res chain seq x y z
N PHE A 1 0.76 11.59 -0.78
CA PHE A 1 0.05 11.20 -2.02
C PHE A 1 0.62 9.91 -2.52
N ASP A 2 -0.24 9.13 -3.16
CA ASP A 2 0.07 7.77 -3.54
C ASP A 2 -0.46 7.50 -4.95
N CYS A 3 0.38 6.90 -5.80
CA CYS A 3 0.07 6.71 -7.22
C CYS A 3 0.68 5.42 -7.77
N ALA A 4 0.29 5.07 -9.00
CA ALA A 4 0.83 3.90 -9.69
C ALA A 4 0.59 4.01 -11.19
N ARG A 5 1.49 3.43 -11.98
CA ARG A 5 1.26 3.29 -13.43
C ARG A 5 0.02 2.45 -13.76
N CYS A 6 -0.27 1.42 -12.97
CA CYS A 6 -1.48 0.60 -13.15
C CYS A 6 -2.77 1.31 -12.75
N TYR A 7 -2.73 2.51 -12.15
CA TYR A 7 -3.92 3.24 -11.71
C TYR A 7 -4.37 4.25 -12.77
N GLY A 8 -4.63 3.77 -14.00
CA GLY A 8 -5.05 4.62 -15.11
C GLY A 8 -4.10 5.79 -15.35
N ASP A 9 -4.61 7.03 -15.34
CA ASP A 9 -3.82 8.24 -15.53
C ASP A 9 -3.37 8.92 -14.22
N SER A 10 -3.29 8.15 -13.11
CA SER A 10 -2.97 8.71 -11.77
C SER A 10 -1.65 9.49 -11.74
N LEU A 11 -0.59 9.00 -12.40
CA LEU A 11 0.71 9.67 -12.47
C LEU A 11 0.59 11.05 -13.13
N ARG A 12 -0.09 11.12 -14.28
CA ARG A 12 -0.30 12.37 -15.01
C ARG A 12 -1.11 13.36 -14.17
N LYS A 13 -2.19 12.91 -13.53
CA LYS A 13 -3.05 13.76 -12.68
C LYS A 13 -2.27 14.30 -11.48
N LEU A 14 -1.51 13.46 -10.80
CA LEU A 14 -0.68 13.88 -9.68
C LEU A 14 0.42 14.84 -10.14
N GLY A 15 1.11 14.55 -11.25
CA GLY A 15 2.15 15.43 -11.80
C GLY A 15 1.63 16.81 -12.16
N LEU A 16 0.39 16.92 -12.69
CA LEU A 16 -0.26 18.20 -12.92
C LEU A 16 -0.58 18.93 -11.60
N ALA A 17 -1.06 18.22 -10.59
CA ALA A 17 -1.40 18.79 -9.28
C ALA A 17 -0.17 19.25 -8.48
N LEU A 18 1.00 18.68 -8.74
CA LEU A 18 2.26 19.04 -8.08
C LEU A 18 2.95 20.27 -8.70
N LYS A 19 2.46 20.79 -9.83
CA LYS A 19 3.05 21.99 -10.45
C LYS A 19 3.00 23.18 -9.50
N GLY A 20 4.17 23.78 -9.23
CA GLY A 20 4.31 24.92 -8.32
C GLY A 20 4.29 24.54 -6.83
N VAL A 21 4.13 23.26 -6.48
CA VAL A 21 4.26 22.77 -5.11
C VAL A 21 5.73 22.45 -4.85
N HIS A 22 6.30 23.03 -3.79
CA HIS A 22 7.66 22.71 -3.41
C HIS A 22 7.77 21.25 -2.93
N ARG A 23 8.73 20.51 -3.48
CA ARG A 23 8.79 19.05 -3.38
C ARG A 23 8.88 18.53 -1.95
N ASP A 24 9.56 19.24 -1.05
CA ASP A 24 9.75 18.85 0.35
C ASP A 24 8.48 18.97 1.22
N ARG A 25 7.41 19.59 0.71
CA ARG A 25 6.15 19.78 1.44
C ARG A 25 5.20 18.60 1.31
N VAL A 26 5.51 17.64 0.45
CA VAL A 26 4.64 16.52 0.13
C VAL A 26 5.42 15.21 0.20
N ILE A 27 4.78 14.18 0.71
CA ILE A 27 5.28 12.81 0.64
C ILE A 27 4.62 12.15 -0.57
N VAL A 28 5.41 11.61 -1.49
CA VAL A 28 4.93 10.93 -2.70
C VAL A 28 5.43 9.49 -2.71
N SER A 29 4.48 8.55 -2.67
CA SER A 29 4.73 7.14 -2.95
C SER A 29 4.24 6.77 -4.35
N ALA A 30 5.01 5.92 -5.03
CA ALA A 30 4.62 5.35 -6.31
C ALA A 30 4.80 3.82 -6.30
N ARG A 31 4.17 3.16 -7.28
CA ARG A 31 4.24 1.71 -7.45
C ARG A 31 4.88 1.32 -8.77
N LEU A 32 5.73 0.30 -8.71
CA LEU A 32 6.14 -0.48 -9.86
C LEU A 32 5.22 -1.70 -9.95
N CYS A 33 4.34 -1.76 -10.95
CA CYS A 33 3.33 -2.82 -11.07
C CYS A 33 3.93 -4.07 -11.72
N LEU A 34 4.22 -5.11 -10.92
CA LEU A 34 4.81 -6.38 -11.38
C LEU A 34 3.74 -7.36 -11.90
N HIS A 35 2.50 -7.25 -11.43
CA HIS A 35 1.37 -8.07 -11.87
C HIS A 35 0.83 -7.73 -13.27
N ARG A 36 1.34 -6.68 -13.92
CA ARG A 36 0.79 -6.18 -15.19
C ARG A 36 1.89 -5.62 -16.08
N VAL A 37 1.92 -6.12 -17.31
CA VAL A 37 2.66 -5.48 -18.39
C VAL A 37 1.91 -4.22 -18.83
N LEU A 38 2.50 -3.06 -18.57
CA LEU A 38 1.93 -1.75 -18.88
C LEU A 38 2.71 -1.00 -19.96
N THR A 39 3.93 -1.43 -20.25
CA THR A 39 4.80 -0.81 -21.24
C THR A 39 5.39 -1.90 -22.15
N PRO A 40 5.76 -1.57 -23.40
CA PRO A 40 6.48 -2.50 -24.26
C PRO A 40 7.77 -3.03 -23.61
N LEU A 41 8.35 -2.25 -22.71
CA LEU A 41 9.57 -2.58 -21.96
C LEU A 41 9.35 -3.70 -20.94
N GLN A 42 8.15 -3.79 -20.37
CA GLN A 42 7.77 -4.87 -19.47
C GLN A 42 7.40 -6.16 -20.22
N LEU A 43 7.29 -6.16 -21.55
CA LEU A 43 6.93 -7.38 -22.29
C LEU A 43 8.05 -8.44 -22.24
N ASP A 44 9.31 -8.01 -22.22
CA ASP A 44 10.44 -8.94 -22.42
C ASP A 44 11.13 -9.35 -21.11
N HIS A 45 11.14 -8.48 -20.08
CA HIS A 45 11.96 -8.68 -18.87
C HIS A 45 11.28 -8.18 -17.57
N ALA A 46 9.94 -8.15 -17.50
CA ALA A 46 9.17 -7.62 -16.36
C ALA A 46 9.77 -8.00 -14.99
N GLY A 47 10.41 -7.02 -14.34
CA GLY A 47 10.98 -7.20 -13.00
C GLY A 47 12.51 -7.41 -12.97
N SER A 48 13.24 -7.20 -14.06
CA SER A 48 14.70 -7.02 -14.00
C SER A 48 15.06 -5.69 -13.31
N ALA A 49 16.26 -5.61 -12.73
CA ALA A 49 16.76 -4.41 -12.07
C ALA A 49 16.79 -3.20 -13.03
N GLU A 50 17.22 -3.41 -14.27
CA GLU A 50 17.32 -2.38 -15.31
C GLU A 50 15.94 -1.86 -15.73
N ASP A 51 14.93 -2.72 -15.76
CA ASP A 51 13.54 -2.30 -16.02
C ASP A 51 12.96 -1.47 -14.90
N VAL A 52 13.21 -1.84 -13.65
CA VAL A 52 12.78 -1.04 -12.49
C VAL A 52 13.38 0.35 -12.57
N ILE A 53 14.69 0.44 -12.83
CA ILE A 53 15.40 1.73 -12.95
C ILE A 53 14.76 2.60 -14.03
N ARG A 54 14.60 2.04 -15.24
CA ARG A 54 14.05 2.76 -16.38
C ARG A 54 12.60 3.18 -16.18
N ASP A 55 11.78 2.30 -15.61
CA ASP A 55 10.37 2.61 -15.35
C ASP A 55 10.22 3.73 -14.32
N VAL A 56 10.99 3.69 -13.22
CA VAL A 56 10.91 4.72 -12.18
C VAL A 56 11.42 6.06 -12.70
N GLU A 57 12.49 6.09 -13.48
CA GLU A 57 12.97 7.31 -14.15
C GLU A 57 11.91 7.92 -15.07
N ASP A 58 11.14 7.09 -15.78
CA ASP A 58 9.99 7.54 -16.56
C ASP A 58 8.85 8.07 -15.67
N GLN A 59 8.51 7.38 -14.57
CA GLN A 59 7.51 7.85 -13.62
C GLN A 59 7.86 9.23 -13.05
N LEU A 60 9.13 9.45 -12.68
CA LEU A 60 9.63 10.74 -12.19
C LEU A 60 9.41 11.86 -13.24
N LYS A 61 9.69 11.59 -14.52
CA LYS A 61 9.43 12.52 -15.63
C LYS A 61 7.94 12.85 -15.77
N LEU A 62 7.07 11.84 -15.70
CA LEU A 62 5.61 12.02 -15.78
C LEU A 62 5.04 12.80 -14.59
N LEU A 63 5.62 12.60 -13.41
CA LEU A 63 5.24 13.31 -12.18
C LEU A 63 5.84 14.72 -12.11
N HIS A 64 6.83 15.05 -12.95
CA HIS A 64 7.61 16.28 -12.88
C HIS A 64 8.28 16.50 -11.51
N ILE A 65 8.83 15.42 -10.94
CA ILE A 65 9.58 15.45 -9.68
C ILE A 65 10.92 14.74 -9.84
N ASP A 66 11.82 14.99 -8.91
CA ASP A 66 13.21 14.54 -8.85
C ASP A 66 13.41 13.27 -8.01
N TYR A 67 12.58 13.03 -7.00
CA TYR A 67 12.62 11.81 -6.20
C TYR A 67 11.25 11.33 -5.73
N LEU A 68 11.15 10.05 -5.37
CA LEU A 68 10.04 9.45 -4.63
C LEU A 68 10.38 9.30 -3.15
N ASP A 69 9.43 9.56 -2.26
CA ASP A 69 9.60 9.26 -0.84
C ASP A 69 9.53 7.76 -0.58
N ALA A 70 8.69 7.05 -1.33
CA ALA A 70 8.65 5.59 -1.28
C ALA A 70 8.36 4.98 -2.65
N LEU A 71 9.05 3.90 -2.96
CA LEU A 71 8.75 3.02 -4.09
C LEU A 71 8.28 1.67 -3.56
N LEU A 72 7.09 1.25 -3.96
CA LEU A 72 6.54 -0.07 -3.63
C LEU A 72 6.53 -0.97 -4.86
N LEU A 73 7.26 -2.08 -4.79
CA LEU A 73 7.15 -3.19 -5.71
C LEU A 73 5.77 -3.85 -5.51
N HIS A 74 4.94 -3.82 -6.54
CA HIS A 74 3.51 -4.02 -6.39
C HIS A 74 3.01 -5.33 -6.97
N ASP A 75 2.48 -6.17 -6.06
CA ASP A 75 1.90 -7.48 -6.33
C ASP A 75 2.79 -8.37 -7.23
N PRO A 76 4.01 -8.75 -6.77
CA PRO A 76 4.77 -9.78 -7.47
C PRO A 76 4.00 -11.11 -7.49
N ALA A 77 4.03 -11.82 -8.62
CA ALA A 77 3.44 -13.15 -8.73
C ALA A 77 4.31 -14.22 -8.04
N ASP A 78 5.63 -14.01 -8.04
CA ASP A 78 6.64 -14.84 -7.40
C ASP A 78 7.73 -13.93 -6.82
N MET A 79 8.15 -14.20 -5.58
CA MET A 79 9.21 -13.46 -4.91
C MET A 79 10.60 -13.90 -5.37
N GLY A 80 10.79 -15.15 -5.81
CA GLY A 80 12.10 -15.71 -6.16
C GLY A 80 12.86 -14.85 -7.18
N PRO A 81 12.29 -14.60 -8.38
CA PRO A 81 12.93 -13.73 -9.38
C PRO A 81 13.08 -12.28 -8.94
N VAL A 82 12.16 -11.78 -8.10
CA VAL A 82 12.17 -10.38 -7.64
C VAL A 82 13.29 -10.11 -6.63
N LEU A 83 13.58 -11.11 -5.78
CA LEU A 83 14.63 -11.06 -4.77
C LEU A 83 15.99 -11.56 -5.27
N ALA A 84 16.03 -12.23 -6.42
CA ALA A 84 17.26 -12.72 -7.02
C ALA A 84 18.20 -11.57 -7.44
N LYS A 85 19.48 -11.90 -7.62
CA LYS A 85 20.46 -10.97 -8.22
C LYS A 85 19.99 -10.55 -9.61
N GLY A 86 20.03 -9.26 -9.89
CA GLY A 86 19.49 -8.64 -11.10
C GLY A 86 17.97 -8.52 -11.10
N GLY A 87 17.30 -8.87 -10.00
CA GLY A 87 15.84 -8.77 -9.84
C GLY A 87 15.37 -7.37 -9.45
N ALA A 88 14.05 -7.24 -9.33
CA ALA A 88 13.38 -5.95 -9.17
C ALA A 88 13.78 -5.23 -7.87
N LEU A 89 14.02 -5.98 -6.79
CA LEU A 89 14.47 -5.39 -5.53
C LEU A 89 15.85 -4.74 -5.69
N GLU A 90 16.78 -5.39 -6.39
CA GLU A 90 18.11 -4.82 -6.63
C GLU A 90 18.02 -3.51 -7.43
N GLY A 91 17.16 -3.45 -8.46
CA GLY A 91 16.91 -2.20 -9.20
C GLY A 91 16.36 -1.08 -8.31
N ALA A 92 15.41 -1.40 -7.42
CA ALA A 92 14.86 -0.43 -6.47
C ALA A 92 15.92 0.08 -5.47
N LEU A 93 16.79 -0.81 -4.98
CA LEU A 93 17.89 -0.44 -4.08
C LEU A 93 18.93 0.44 -4.78
N ARG A 94 19.29 0.13 -6.04
CA ARG A 94 20.18 0.99 -6.84
C ARG A 94 19.59 2.38 -7.05
N LEU A 95 18.27 2.52 -7.24
CA LEU A 95 17.61 3.82 -7.30
C LEU A 95 17.67 4.57 -5.97
N LYS A 96 17.60 3.84 -4.84
CA LYS A 96 17.78 4.40 -3.51
C LYS A 96 19.20 4.92 -3.30
N ASP A 97 20.21 4.17 -3.70
CA ASP A 97 21.62 4.59 -3.63
C ASP A 97 21.88 5.84 -4.48
N ARG A 98 21.17 5.99 -5.61
CA ARG A 98 21.23 7.18 -6.47
C ARG A 98 20.42 8.37 -5.96
N GLY A 99 19.68 8.23 -4.85
CA GLY A 99 18.84 9.28 -4.27
C GLY A 99 17.52 9.55 -4.99
N LEU A 100 17.15 8.74 -5.98
CA LEU A 100 15.88 8.88 -6.73
C LEU A 100 14.68 8.32 -5.94
N VAL A 101 14.95 7.45 -4.96
CA VAL A 101 13.95 6.86 -4.07
C VAL A 101 14.50 6.95 -2.64
N ARG A 102 13.69 7.37 -1.67
CA ARG A 102 14.13 7.42 -0.27
C ARG A 102 13.90 6.11 0.48
N ASN A 103 12.75 5.48 0.24
CA ASN A 103 12.34 4.25 0.90
C ASN A 103 11.90 3.21 -0.13
N VAL A 104 12.35 1.96 0.02
CA VAL A 104 12.02 0.85 -0.87
C VAL A 104 11.18 -0.17 -0.11
N GLY A 105 10.23 -0.76 -0.81
CA GLY A 105 9.27 -1.63 -0.16
C GLY A 105 8.42 -2.45 -1.10
N PHE A 106 7.42 -3.11 -0.53
CA PHE A 106 6.46 -3.92 -1.25
C PHE A 106 5.03 -3.54 -0.89
N GLY A 107 4.15 -3.50 -1.88
CA GLY A 107 2.72 -3.35 -1.68
C GLY A 107 1.98 -4.55 -2.23
N MET A 108 1.48 -5.40 -1.32
CA MET A 108 0.88 -6.69 -1.66
C MET A 108 -0.03 -7.22 -0.57
N ARG A 109 -0.64 -8.38 -0.81
CA ARG A 109 -1.53 -9.06 0.15
C ARG A 109 -0.87 -10.22 0.91
N PRO A 110 -0.11 -11.15 0.29
CA PRO A 110 0.30 -12.36 0.99
C PRO A 110 1.29 -12.09 2.13
N HIS A 111 0.92 -12.44 3.36
CA HIS A 111 1.79 -12.27 4.55
C HIS A 111 3.10 -13.05 4.44
N ASP A 112 3.12 -14.20 3.77
CA ASP A 112 4.36 -14.94 3.49
C ASP A 112 5.32 -14.16 2.61
N PHE A 113 4.81 -13.41 1.63
CA PHE A 113 5.66 -12.58 0.79
C PHE A 113 6.18 -11.37 1.58
N HIS A 114 5.38 -10.82 2.49
CA HIS A 114 5.86 -9.76 3.38
C HIS A 114 6.97 -10.28 4.29
N ARG A 115 6.87 -11.51 4.82
CA ARG A 115 7.95 -12.15 5.58
C ARG A 115 9.22 -12.29 4.75
N GLN A 116 9.12 -12.85 3.54
CA GLN A 116 10.28 -12.98 2.64
C GLN A 116 10.94 -11.63 2.34
N ALA A 117 10.15 -10.56 2.16
CA ALA A 117 10.67 -9.22 1.97
C ALA A 117 11.39 -8.69 3.23
N LEU A 118 10.83 -8.91 4.42
CA LEU A 118 11.46 -8.54 5.70
C LEU A 118 12.76 -9.30 5.94
N ASP A 119 12.79 -10.60 5.62
CA ASP A 119 13.96 -11.48 5.82
C ASP A 119 15.16 -11.05 4.96
N THR A 120 14.96 -10.22 3.92
CA THR A 120 16.07 -9.62 3.17
C THR A 120 16.86 -8.59 3.98
N GLY A 121 16.25 -7.98 5.00
CA GLY A 121 16.82 -6.85 5.73
C GLY A 121 16.98 -5.56 4.92
N ALA A 122 16.46 -5.50 3.69
CA ALA A 122 16.73 -4.42 2.75
C ALA A 122 15.53 -3.45 2.53
N VAL A 123 14.36 -3.76 3.08
CA VAL A 123 13.12 -2.98 2.87
C VAL A 123 12.85 -2.02 4.01
N ASP A 124 12.33 -0.83 3.70
CA ASP A 124 12.03 0.23 4.67
C ASP A 124 10.53 0.34 4.98
N VAL A 125 9.69 -0.06 4.02
CA VAL A 125 8.24 0.11 4.09
C VAL A 125 7.51 -1.05 3.44
N LEU A 126 6.37 -1.43 4.01
CA LEU A 126 5.45 -2.40 3.43
C LEU A 126 4.07 -1.77 3.30
N LEU A 127 3.24 -2.28 2.39
CA LEU A 127 1.82 -2.02 2.35
C LEU A 127 1.08 -3.35 2.41
N THR A 128 0.16 -3.46 3.37
CA THR A 128 -0.79 -4.57 3.44
C THR A 128 -2.09 -4.18 2.75
N PHE A 129 -2.54 -5.01 1.80
CA PHE A 129 -3.71 -4.70 0.97
C PHE A 129 -4.97 -5.40 1.48
N SER A 130 -6.01 -4.63 1.76
CA SER A 130 -7.33 -5.14 2.18
C SER A 130 -7.25 -6.01 3.45
N ASP A 131 -6.32 -5.67 4.33
CA ASP A 131 -6.20 -6.19 5.69
C ASP A 131 -6.26 -5.00 6.67
N TYR A 132 -6.13 -5.26 7.96
CA TYR A 132 -6.16 -4.27 9.03
C TYR A 132 -7.32 -3.27 8.91
N ASN A 133 -8.52 -3.80 8.73
CA ASN A 133 -9.78 -3.08 8.62
C ASN A 133 -10.83 -3.71 9.54
N LEU A 134 -12.10 -3.32 9.41
CA LEU A 134 -13.17 -3.84 10.27
C LEU A 134 -13.57 -5.29 9.96
N LEU A 135 -13.21 -5.84 8.80
CA LEU A 135 -13.52 -7.22 8.41
C LEU A 135 -12.34 -8.16 8.70
N ARG A 136 -11.12 -7.74 8.31
CA ARG A 136 -9.89 -8.53 8.41
C ARG A 136 -8.84 -7.76 9.20
N LYS A 137 -8.23 -8.42 10.19
CA LYS A 137 -7.14 -7.87 11.01
C LYS A 137 -5.95 -8.82 11.15
N SER A 138 -5.79 -9.77 10.22
CA SER A 138 -4.74 -10.79 10.28
C SER A 138 -3.33 -10.21 10.29
N ALA A 139 -3.14 -9.00 9.73
CA ALA A 139 -1.85 -8.29 9.86
C ALA A 139 -1.43 -8.05 11.32
N ALA A 140 -2.40 -7.95 12.24
CA ALA A 140 -2.21 -7.67 13.66
C ALA A 140 -2.30 -8.91 14.56
N ASP A 141 -2.46 -10.10 13.99
CA ASP A 141 -2.44 -11.34 14.79
C ASP A 141 -1.06 -11.49 15.47
N PRO A 142 -0.97 -12.17 16.62
CA PRO A 142 0.31 -12.42 17.30
C PRO A 142 1.32 -13.10 16.36
N GLY A 143 2.55 -12.58 16.29
CA GLY A 143 3.56 -13.03 15.33
C GLY A 143 3.28 -12.64 13.86
N GLY A 144 2.24 -11.83 13.63
CA GLY A 144 1.83 -11.36 12.32
C GLY A 144 2.72 -10.23 11.78
N LEU A 145 2.29 -9.69 10.64
CA LEU A 145 3.03 -8.68 9.87
C LEU A 145 3.41 -7.46 10.70
N LEU A 146 2.47 -6.88 11.45
CA LEU A 146 2.71 -5.63 12.18
C LEU A 146 3.75 -5.81 13.29
N GLU A 147 3.71 -6.94 13.99
CA GLU A 147 4.70 -7.24 15.04
C GLU A 147 6.10 -7.47 14.43
N HIS A 148 6.18 -8.24 13.34
CA HIS A 148 7.45 -8.53 12.69
C HIS A 148 8.10 -7.26 12.10
N ALA A 149 7.31 -6.45 11.39
CA ALA A 149 7.79 -5.18 10.83
C ALA A 149 8.25 -4.21 11.93
N ALA A 150 7.53 -4.13 13.05
CA ALA A 150 7.91 -3.28 14.18
C ALA A 150 9.27 -3.69 14.80
N LYS A 151 9.53 -4.99 14.95
CA LYS A 151 10.82 -5.51 15.45
C LYS A 151 12.00 -5.11 14.57
N LEU A 152 11.78 -4.98 13.26
CA LEU A 152 12.79 -4.63 12.27
C LEU A 152 12.84 -3.13 11.94
N GLY A 153 11.99 -2.31 12.58
CA GLY A 153 11.93 -0.87 12.29
C GLY A 153 11.33 -0.51 10.93
N VAL A 154 10.54 -1.41 10.33
CA VAL A 154 9.93 -1.25 9.00
C VAL A 154 8.52 -0.66 9.13
N GLY A 155 8.23 0.40 8.37
CA GLY A 155 6.91 1.03 8.36
C GLY A 155 5.87 0.20 7.62
N VAL A 156 4.60 0.24 8.05
CA VAL A 156 3.49 -0.45 7.36
C VAL A 156 2.37 0.52 6.99
N LEU A 157 2.05 0.60 5.69
CA LEU A 157 0.92 1.31 5.13
C LEU A 157 -0.30 0.39 5.03
N ASN A 158 -1.48 0.93 5.30
CA ASN A 158 -2.74 0.19 5.16
C ASN A 158 -3.45 0.58 3.85
N GLY A 159 -3.42 -0.32 2.88
CA GLY A 159 -4.13 -0.17 1.62
C GLY A 159 -5.54 -0.72 1.72
N PHE A 160 -6.50 -0.01 1.11
CA PHE A 160 -7.87 -0.52 0.97
C PHE A 160 -8.63 -0.67 2.30
N SER A 161 -8.29 0.15 3.30
CA SER A 161 -8.79 0.11 4.67
C SER A 161 -10.31 0.22 4.82
N ILE A 162 -11.00 0.85 3.85
CA ILE A 162 -12.47 1.00 3.84
C ILE A 162 -13.17 0.09 2.83
N VAL A 163 -12.46 -0.86 2.22
CA VAL A 163 -13.04 -1.89 1.34
C VAL A 163 -13.89 -1.27 0.22
N ARG A 164 -13.30 -0.40 -0.60
CA ARG A 164 -14.02 0.36 -1.66
C ARG A 164 -15.23 1.18 -1.15
N GLY A 165 -15.19 1.62 0.11
CA GLY A 165 -16.27 2.41 0.71
C GLY A 165 -17.40 1.56 1.31
N ILE A 166 -17.31 0.23 1.27
CA ILE A 166 -18.32 -0.61 1.91
C ILE A 166 -18.37 -0.35 3.42
N LEU A 167 -17.22 -0.10 4.04
CA LEU A 167 -17.12 0.21 5.47
C LEU A 167 -17.51 1.65 5.83
N THR A 168 -18.16 2.40 4.94
CA THR A 168 -18.69 3.74 5.23
C THR A 168 -20.20 3.75 5.46
N GLY A 169 -20.82 2.59 5.71
CA GLY A 169 -22.22 2.45 6.10
C GLY A 169 -23.10 1.62 5.15
N ALA A 170 -22.56 1.13 4.04
CA ALA A 170 -23.29 0.20 3.18
C ALA A 170 -23.25 -1.22 3.78
N PRO A 171 -24.39 -1.94 3.87
CA PRO A 171 -24.37 -3.33 4.29
C PRO A 171 -23.54 -4.19 3.31
N VAL A 172 -22.53 -4.92 3.81
CA VAL A 172 -21.66 -5.77 2.97
C VAL A 172 -22.46 -6.80 2.19
N ALA A 173 -23.49 -7.42 2.79
CA ALA A 173 -24.36 -8.37 2.10
C ALA A 173 -25.09 -7.75 0.89
N GLU A 174 -25.54 -6.50 1.00
CA GLU A 174 -26.19 -5.79 -0.10
C GLU A 174 -25.19 -5.44 -1.21
N ALA A 175 -23.97 -5.04 -0.84
CA ALA A 175 -22.89 -4.81 -1.79
C ALA A 175 -22.49 -6.10 -2.53
N ALA A 176 -22.42 -7.22 -1.81
CA ALA A 176 -22.13 -8.54 -2.37
C ALA A 176 -23.24 -9.01 -3.33
N ALA A 177 -24.51 -8.90 -2.93
CA ALA A 177 -25.65 -9.27 -3.77
C ALA A 177 -25.72 -8.48 -5.09
N ARG A 178 -25.26 -7.22 -5.08
CA ARG A 178 -25.16 -6.36 -6.27
C ARG A 178 -23.93 -6.62 -7.14
N GLY A 179 -23.11 -7.63 -6.81
CA GLY A 179 -21.86 -7.92 -7.52
C GLY A 179 -20.79 -6.83 -7.36
N ARG A 180 -20.99 -5.87 -6.45
CA ARG A 180 -20.01 -4.81 -6.14
C ARG A 180 -18.88 -5.32 -5.25
N TRP A 181 -19.06 -6.52 -4.68
CA TRP A 181 -18.10 -7.19 -3.84
C TRP A 181 -18.12 -8.71 -4.07
N THR A 182 -16.96 -9.30 -4.37
CA THR A 182 -16.85 -10.72 -4.72
C THR A 182 -15.77 -11.47 -3.94
N ASN A 183 -15.11 -10.80 -2.98
CA ASN A 183 -14.11 -11.47 -2.14
C ASN A 183 -14.82 -12.34 -1.10
N ALA A 184 -14.78 -13.65 -1.30
CA ALA A 184 -15.45 -14.63 -0.45
C ALA A 184 -14.97 -14.58 1.01
N ASP A 185 -13.67 -14.40 1.25
CA ASP A 185 -13.10 -14.35 2.60
C ASP A 185 -13.62 -13.13 3.38
N ASP A 186 -13.73 -11.98 2.72
CA ASP A 186 -14.25 -10.76 3.33
C ASP A 186 -15.77 -10.83 3.55
N ILE A 187 -16.51 -11.52 2.67
CA ILE A 187 -17.94 -11.82 2.87
C ILE A 187 -18.12 -12.73 4.09
N ALA A 188 -17.32 -13.80 4.18
CA ALA A 188 -17.35 -14.74 5.30
C ALA A 188 -16.99 -14.03 6.62
N ALA A 189 -15.93 -13.21 6.61
CA ALA A 189 -15.52 -12.42 7.76
C ALA A 189 -16.61 -11.44 8.22
N TRP A 190 -17.34 -10.82 7.28
CA TRP A 190 -18.49 -9.99 7.63
C TRP A 190 -19.59 -10.77 8.33
N TRP A 191 -19.98 -11.93 7.79
CA TRP A 191 -21.03 -12.77 8.40
C TRP A 191 -20.67 -13.18 9.83
N THR A 192 -19.43 -13.64 10.05
CA THR A 192 -18.94 -14.02 11.39
C THR A 192 -19.02 -12.86 12.38
N ARG A 193 -18.70 -11.63 11.96
CA ARG A 193 -18.76 -10.45 12.85
C ARG A 193 -20.17 -9.96 13.07
N ALA A 194 -21.02 -9.96 12.05
CA ALA A 194 -22.42 -9.57 12.16
C ALA A 194 -23.18 -10.46 13.16
N THR A 195 -22.92 -11.77 13.14
CA THR A 195 -23.51 -12.73 14.09
C THR A 195 -22.93 -12.62 15.50
N ALA A 196 -21.64 -12.27 15.65
CA ALA A 196 -21.03 -12.02 16.95
C ALA A 196 -21.57 -10.73 17.62
N VAL A 197 -21.88 -9.69 16.84
CA VAL A 197 -22.49 -8.46 17.37
C VAL A 197 -23.96 -8.69 17.75
N SER A 198 -24.70 -9.47 16.96
CA SER A 198 -26.11 -9.76 17.25
C SER A 198 -26.30 -10.66 18.48
N SER A 199 -25.32 -11.51 18.81
CA SER A 199 -25.34 -12.37 20.00
C SER A 199 -24.85 -11.67 21.28
N ALA A 200 -24.16 -10.53 21.17
CA ALA A 200 -23.48 -9.90 22.30
C ALA A 200 -24.31 -8.90 23.13
N THR A 201 -25.37 -8.25 22.63
CA THR A 201 -26.22 -7.37 23.47
C THR A 201 -27.52 -6.94 22.79
N SER A 202 -28.61 -6.84 23.59
CA SER A 202 -29.81 -6.05 23.30
C SER A 202 -29.44 -4.60 22.93
N PRO A 203 -30.14 -3.94 21.99
CA PRO A 203 -29.66 -2.72 21.33
C PRO A 203 -29.74 -1.51 22.26
N LYS A 204 -28.64 -1.18 22.93
CA LYS A 204 -28.46 0.12 23.61
C LYS A 204 -27.45 1.07 22.94
N TRP A 205 -26.93 0.73 21.77
CA TRP A 205 -26.03 1.62 21.02
C TRP A 205 -26.36 1.67 19.53
N LEU A 206 -27.33 2.51 19.19
CA LEU A 206 -27.23 3.39 18.03
C LEU A 206 -27.88 4.72 18.44
N PRO A 207 -27.12 5.74 18.88
CA PRO A 207 -27.59 7.10 18.64
C PRO A 207 -27.73 7.25 17.12
N LYS A 208 -28.83 7.87 16.68
CA LYS A 208 -29.07 8.36 15.31
C LYS A 208 -27.77 8.88 14.68
N PRO A 209 -27.59 8.77 13.35
CA PRO A 209 -26.34 9.14 12.70
C PRO A 209 -25.98 10.57 13.08
N TRP A 210 -25.01 10.68 14.00
CA TRP A 210 -24.22 11.87 14.15
C TRP A 210 -23.54 12.04 12.80
N VAL A 211 -23.75 13.18 12.16
CA VAL A 211 -22.98 13.60 10.99
C VAL A 211 -21.83 14.43 11.57
N PRO A 212 -20.63 13.88 11.79
CA PRO A 212 -19.47 14.74 11.87
C PRO A 212 -19.24 15.28 10.47
N ASN A 213 -19.35 16.61 10.32
CA ASN A 213 -18.49 17.32 9.37
C ASN A 213 -17.06 16.86 9.64
N GLY A 214 -16.54 15.98 8.79
CA GLY A 214 -15.23 15.35 8.94
C GLY A 214 -14.53 15.34 7.60
N MET A 215 -13.65 16.32 7.43
CA MET A 215 -12.70 16.50 6.34
C MET A 215 -12.22 15.19 5.72
N THR A 216 -12.41 15.04 4.41
CA THR A 216 -11.59 14.18 3.57
C THR A 216 -10.18 14.79 3.50
N GLY A 217 -9.32 14.40 4.42
CA GLY A 217 -7.92 14.81 4.48
C GLY A 217 -7.11 13.69 5.11
N ILE A 218 -6.11 13.22 4.39
CA ILE A 218 -5.12 12.28 4.89
C ILE A 218 -4.30 13.05 5.94
N ASP A 219 -4.54 12.81 7.23
CA ASP A 219 -3.64 13.29 8.27
C ASP A 219 -2.31 12.52 8.17
N SER A 220 -1.23 13.30 8.11
CA SER A 220 0.15 12.83 7.99
C SER A 220 0.53 11.84 9.11
N PRO A 221 1.42 10.87 8.85
CA PRO A 221 1.96 10.03 9.90
C PRO A 221 2.79 10.87 10.89
N VAL A 222 2.55 10.65 12.18
CA VAL A 222 3.40 11.13 13.26
C VAL A 222 4.70 10.32 13.24
N PHE A 223 5.80 10.91 12.82
CA PHE A 223 7.14 10.32 12.99
C PHE A 223 7.67 10.63 14.39
N PRO A 224 8.36 9.69 15.07
CA PRO A 224 9.07 10.00 16.30
C PRO A 224 10.23 10.96 16.00
N GLN A 225 10.24 12.11 16.69
CA GLN A 225 11.34 13.06 16.62
C GLN A 225 12.62 12.40 17.17
N SER A 226 13.67 12.35 16.35
CA SER A 226 14.99 11.97 16.82
C SER A 226 15.54 13.04 17.75
N ARG A 227 15.89 12.64 18.98
CA ARG A 227 16.66 13.48 19.90
C ARG A 227 18.03 13.73 19.29
N ARG A 228 18.30 14.97 18.89
CA ARG A 228 19.68 15.46 18.75
C ARG A 228 20.07 16.07 20.08
N GLY A 229 20.98 15.41 20.79
CA GLY A 229 21.71 16.01 21.91
C GLY A 229 22.84 16.88 21.36
N THR A 230 22.98 18.05 21.97
CA THR A 230 24.11 18.98 21.90
C THR A 230 25.39 18.39 22.46
#